data_AF-A0A936CQ35-F1
#
_entry.id   AF-A0A936CQ35-F1
#
_cell.length_a   1.000
_cell.length_b   1.000
_cell.length_c   1.000
_cell.angle_alpha   90.00
_cell.angle_beta   90.00
_cell.angle_gamma   90.00
#
_symmetry.space_group_name_H-M   'P 1'
#
loop_
_entity.id
_entity.type
_entity.pdbx_description
1 polymer ?
#
loop_
_entity_poly.entity_id
_entity_poly.type
_entity_poly.pdbx_seq_one_letter_code
_entity_poly.pdbx_strand_id
1 'polypeptide(L)' 'MKQKESEGLIIGKNALREAFAAGKSLQKVFLQDSLENESLTELLKLCRKIRYPSYRYPNPNSIG' A
#
# COMPACT_ATOMS: atom_id res chain seq x y z
N MET A 1 25.99 10.39 -0.07
CA MET A 1 24.67 10.70 -0.68
C MET A 1 23.62 10.55 0.40
N LYS A 2 22.95 11.63 0.83
CA LYS A 2 21.88 11.55 1.83
C LYS A 2 20.61 11.02 1.15
N GLN A 3 20.18 9.82 1.50
CA GLN A 3 18.83 9.36 1.18
C GLN A 3 17.87 10.34 1.84
N LYS A 4 17.01 10.96 1.04
CA LYS A 4 15.95 11.85 1.53
C LYS A 4 14.93 10.91 2.17
N GLU A 5 14.98 10.76 3.49
CA GLU A 5 13.93 10.08 4.24
C GLU A 5 12.62 10.77 3.91
N SER A 6 11.79 10.11 3.12
CA SER A 6 10.42 10.55 2.88
C SER A 6 9.64 10.12 4.11
N GLU A 7 9.79 10.87 5.21
CA GLU A 7 9.10 10.63 6.46
C GLU A 7 7.60 10.47 6.18
N GLY A 8 7.09 9.25 6.31
CA GLY A 8 5.67 8.92 6.10
C GLY A 8 5.32 8.22 4.78
N LEU A 9 6.26 8.00 3.86
CA LEU A 9 6.01 7.20 2.66
C LEU A 9 6.47 5.75 2.85
N ILE A 10 5.52 4.81 2.78
CA ILE A 10 5.78 3.37 2.83
C ILE A 10 5.49 2.78 1.44
N ILE A 11 6.49 2.14 0.84
CA ILE A 11 6.37 1.55 -0.50
C ILE A 11 6.66 0.05 -0.42
N GLY A 12 5.81 -0.74 -1.07
CA GLY A 12 5.96 -2.18 -1.21
C GLY A 12 5.09 -3.01 -0.27
N LYS A 13 4.73 -4.22 -0.74
CA LYS A 13 3.81 -5.14 -0.04
C LYS A 13 4.28 -5.50 1.37
N ASN A 14 5.55 -5.82 1.53
CA ASN A 14 6.11 -6.24 2.81
C ASN A 14 6.20 -5.07 3.80
N ALA A 15 6.65 -3.90 3.33
CA ALA A 15 6.70 -2.70 4.15
C ALA A 15 5.30 -2.28 4.64
N LEU A 16 4.27 -2.44 3.80
CA LEU A 16 2.88 -2.21 4.21
C LEU A 16 2.41 -3.23 5.26
N ARG A 17 2.76 -4.52 5.11
CA ARG A 17 2.46 -5.55 6.11
C ARG A 17 3.14 -5.28 7.45
N GLU A 18 4.41 -4.87 7.44
CA GLU A 18 5.15 -4.49 8.65
C GLU A 18 4.54 -3.26 9.32
N ALA A 19 4.13 -2.25 8.54
CA ALA A 19 3.46 -1.06 9.07
C ALA A 19 2.13 -1.42 9.77
N PHE A 20 1.36 -2.36 9.18
CA PHE A 20 0.16 -2.89 9.82
C PHE A 20 0.46 -3.67 11.10
N ALA A 21 1.47 -4.55 11.09
CA ALA A 21 1.86 -5.33 12.25
C ALA A 21 2.38 -4.45 13.40
N ALA A 22 3.08 -3.37 13.07
CA ALA A 22 3.57 -2.38 14.02
C ALA A 22 2.48 -1.42 14.54
N GLY A 23 1.23 -1.53 14.04
CA GLY A 23 0.14 -0.64 14.45
C GLY A 23 0.36 0.83 14.05
N LYS A 24 1.19 1.10 13.03
CA LYS A 24 1.43 2.48 12.58
C LYS A 24 0.15 3.07 12.03
N SER A 25 -0.15 4.31 12.43
CA SER A 25 -1.28 5.08 11.89
C SER A 25 -0.99 5.48 10.44
N LEU A 26 -1.65 4.83 9.49
CA LEU A 26 -1.56 5.17 8.07
C LEU A 26 -2.74 6.08 7.68
N GLN A 27 -2.44 7.21 7.03
CA GLN A 27 -3.51 8.12 6.60
C GLN A 27 -4.26 7.58 5.39
N LYS A 28 -3.54 7.05 4.39
CA LYS A 28 -4.08 6.53 3.13
C LYS A 28 -3.22 5.40 2.61
N VAL A 29 -3.84 4.38 2.03
CA VAL A 29 -3.16 3.28 1.33
C VAL A 29 -3.53 3.30 -0.14
N PHE A 30 -2.54 3.34 -1.02
CA PHE A 30 -2.73 3.27 -2.47
C PHE A 30 -2.27 1.91 -2.97
N LEU A 31 -3.17 1.17 -3.63
CA LEU A 31 -2.90 -0.15 -4.18
C LEU A 31 -2.97 -0.07 -5.70
N GLN A 32 -1.90 -0.47 -6.39
CA GLN A 32 -1.87 -0.49 -7.84
C GLN A 32 -2.74 -1.61 -8.40
N ASP A 33 -3.50 -1.33 -9.45
CA ASP A 33 -4.33 -2.34 -10.13
C ASP A 33 -3.49 -3.39 -10.90
N SER A 34 -2.21 -3.12 -11.16
CA SER A 34 -1.27 -4.08 -11.75
C SER A 34 -0.73 -5.11 -10.76
N LEU A 35 -1.10 -5.03 -9.46
CA LEU A 35 -0.79 -6.08 -8.51
C LEU A 35 -1.50 -7.37 -8.93
N GLU A 36 -0.80 -8.50 -8.81
CA GLU A 36 -1.43 -9.81 -8.97
C GLU A 36 -2.70 -9.90 -8.11
N ASN A 37 -3.80 -10.38 -8.70
CA ASN A 37 -5.14 -10.36 -8.10
C ASN A 37 -5.19 -10.93 -6.67
N GLU A 38 -4.41 -11.98 -6.40
CA GLU A 38 -4.30 -12.58 -5.07
C GLU A 38 -3.67 -11.62 -4.06
N SER A 39 -2.51 -11.04 -4.39
CA SER A 39 -1.82 -10.05 -3.55
C SER A 39 -2.69 -8.81 -3.30
N LEU A 40 -3.40 -8.32 -4.33
CA LEU A 40 -4.32 -7.18 -4.20
C LEU A 40 -5.48 -7.52 -3.24
N THR A 41 -6.06 -8.70 -3.39
CA THR A 41 -7.19 -9.16 -2.56
C THR A 41 -6.79 -9.26 -1.08
N GLU A 42 -5.63 -9.81 -0.78
CA GLU A 42 -5.11 -9.88 0.58
C GLU A 42 -4.90 -8.50 1.20
N LEU A 43 -4.28 -7.58 0.46
CA LEU A 43 -4.00 -6.23 0.96
C LEU A 43 -5.30 -5.45 1.21
N LEU A 44 -6.30 -5.59 0.34
CA LEU A 44 -7.63 -5.02 0.54
C LEU A 44 -8.33 -5.60 1.78
N LYS A 45 -8.24 -6.91 2.02
CA LYS A 45 -8.78 -7.56 3.23
C LYS A 45 -8.11 -7.02 4.49
N LEU A 46 -6.79 -6.86 4.47
CA LEU A 46 -6.01 -6.29 5.59
C LEU A 46 -6.43 -4.83 5.86
N CYS A 47 -6.53 -3.99 4.84
CA CYS A 47 -6.98 -2.61 4.99
C CYS A 47 -8.38 -2.54 5.60
N ARG A 48 -9.31 -3.39 5.15
CA ARG A 48 -10.68 -3.47 5.70
C ARG A 48 -10.70 -3.91 7.17
N LYS A 49 -9.93 -4.94 7.52
CA LYS A 49 -9.85 -5.45 8.91
C LYS A 49 -9.39 -4.36 9.88
N ILE A 50 -8.47 -3.51 9.45
CA ILE A 50 -7.84 -2.47 10.28
C ILE A 50 -8.53 -1.10 10.11
N ARG A 51 -9.56 -1.01 9.26
CA ARG A 51 -10.31 0.22 8.92
C ARG A 51 -9.47 1.34 8.33
N TYR A 52 -8.46 1.00 7.53
CA TYR A 52 -7.69 1.99 6.80
C TYR A 52 -8.35 2.39 5.47
N PRO A 53 -8.42 3.69 5.14
CA PRO A 53 -8.83 4.15 3.82
C PRO A 53 -7.88 3.61 2.75
N SER A 54 -8.41 2.81 1.82
CA SER A 54 -7.64 2.25 0.71
C SER A 54 -8.23 2.70 -0.62
N TYR A 55 -7.35 3.07 -1.55
CA TYR A 55 -7.69 3.55 -2.88
C TYR A 55 -7.01 2.67 -3.92
N ARG A 56 -7.75 2.29 -4.95
CA ARG A 56 -7.15 1.69 -6.15
C ARG A 56 -6.53 2.80 -6.98
N TYR A 57 -5.32 2.54 -7.44
CA TYR A 57 -4.59 3.42 -8.33
C TYR A 57 -4.35 2.69 -9.65
N PRO A 58 -4.81 3.23 -10.79
CA PRO A 58 -4.59 2.60 -12.08
C PRO A 58 -3.10 2.51 -12.36
N ASN A 59 -2.68 1.48 -13.09
CA ASN A 59 -1.29 1.34 -13.48
C ASN A 59 -0.89 2.53 -14.37
N PRO A 60 0.05 3.40 -13.97
CA PRO A 60 0.44 4.54 -14.80
C PRO A 60 1.07 4.11 -16.14
N ASN A 61 1.49 2.85 -16.25
CA ASN A 61 2.02 2.26 -17.48
C ASN A 61 0.99 1.44 -18.27
N SER A 62 -0.30 1.43 -17.88
CA SER A 62 -1.35 0.87 -18.75
C SER A 62 -1.67 1.89 -19.85
N ILE A 63 -0.77 2.00 -20.82
CA ILE A 63 -1.10 2.59 -22.10
C ILE A 63 -1.88 1.51 -22.85
N GLY A 64 -3.12 1.82 -23.23
CA GLY A 64 -3.98 0.93 -24.02
C GLY A 64 -3.41 0.62 -25.40
#